data_AF-A0A3N6E8A5-F1
#
_entry.id   AF-A0A3N6E8A5-F1
#
_cell.length_a   1.000
_cell.length_b   1.000
_cell.length_c   1.000
_cell.angle_alpha   90.00
_cell.angle_beta   90.00
_cell.angle_gamma   90.00
#
_symmetry.space_group_name_H-M   'P 1'
#
loop_
_entity.id
_entity.type
_entity.pdbx_description
1 polymer ?
#
loop_
_entity_poly.entity_id
_entity_poly.type
_entity_poly.pdbx_seq_one_letter_code
_entity_poly.pdbx_strand_id
1 'polypeptide(L)'
;MTEKPYTNEDLRAEATRQHAALTKDPDFMGVGEQMEGRDVVPDGGVAWNDFSDETHEAAQRSIHGLISGAADVSKWAVNLGADGLEPVGLILNINDSVGEHRVRLHFAFAPDMDKATRNKVIDLVADAIRRT
;
A
#
# COMPACT_ATOMS: atom_id res chain seq x y z
N MET A 1 -4.97 -26.17 27.70
CA MET A 1 -5.63 -25.74 26.44
C MET A 1 -6.91 -25.04 26.80
N THR A 2 -7.25 -23.93 26.16
CA THR A 2 -8.53 -23.23 26.41
C THR A 2 -9.51 -23.62 25.31
N GLU A 3 -10.76 -23.89 25.67
CA GLU A 3 -11.84 -24.20 24.72
C GLU A 3 -12.58 -22.95 24.21
N LYS A 4 -12.08 -21.75 24.51
CA LYS A 4 -12.74 -20.52 24.07
C LYS A 4 -12.62 -20.40 22.54
N PRO A 5 -13.74 -20.30 21.80
CA PRO A 5 -13.68 -20.03 20.36
C PRO A 5 -13.15 -18.62 20.11
N TYR A 6 -12.42 -18.45 19.02
CA TYR A 6 -11.97 -17.13 18.57
C TYR A 6 -13.14 -16.30 18.04
N THR A 7 -13.03 -14.98 18.14
CA THR A 7 -13.94 -14.01 17.56
C THR A 7 -13.42 -13.48 16.22
N ASN A 8 -14.27 -12.83 15.43
CA ASN A 8 -13.83 -12.11 14.24
C ASN A 8 -12.84 -10.98 14.56
N GLU A 9 -12.95 -10.37 15.74
CA GLU A 9 -12.01 -9.34 16.19
C GLU A 9 -10.63 -9.94 16.46
N ASP A 10 -10.57 -11.11 17.10
CA ASP A 10 -9.30 -11.84 17.32
C ASP A 10 -8.61 -12.16 16.00
N LEU A 11 -9.37 -12.63 15.00
CA LEU A 11 -8.84 -12.94 13.67
C LEU A 11 -8.32 -11.68 12.96
N ARG A 12 -9.05 -10.57 13.00
CA ARG A 12 -8.62 -9.30 12.37
C ARG A 12 -7.38 -8.72 13.07
N ALA A 13 -7.32 -8.81 14.39
CA ALA A 13 -6.16 -8.37 15.17
C ALA A 13 -4.91 -9.19 14.82
N GLU A 14 -5.04 -10.52 14.77
CA GLU A 14 -3.93 -11.40 14.43
C GLU A 14 -3.50 -11.24 12.96
N ALA A 15 -4.45 -11.13 12.03
CA ALA A 15 -4.15 -10.86 10.62
C ALA A 15 -3.41 -9.53 10.43
N THR A 16 -3.78 -8.49 11.19
CA THR A 16 -3.07 -7.20 11.19
C THR A 16 -1.62 -7.37 11.64
N ARG A 17 -1.39 -8.11 12.73
CA ARG A 17 -0.05 -8.37 13.28
C ARG A 17 0.82 -9.14 12.29
N GLN A 18 0.26 -10.15 11.65
CA GLN A 18 0.94 -10.97 10.65
C GLN A 18 1.27 -10.16 9.39
N HIS A 19 0.31 -9.40 8.86
CA HIS A 19 0.53 -8.55 7.70
C HIS A 19 1.64 -7.52 7.97
N ALA A 20 1.65 -6.87 9.14
CA ALA A 20 2.69 -5.92 9.52
C ALA A 20 4.08 -6.56 9.70
N ALA A 21 4.13 -7.83 10.09
CA ALA A 21 5.38 -8.58 10.18
C ALA A 21 5.90 -8.95 8.77
N LEU A 22 5.00 -9.40 7.90
CA LEU A 22 5.30 -9.76 6.51
C LEU A 22 5.71 -8.57 5.64
N THR A 23 5.43 -7.32 6.03
CA THR A 23 5.97 -6.15 5.33
C THR A 23 7.38 -5.76 5.79
N LYS A 24 7.90 -6.38 6.85
CA LYS A 24 9.25 -6.14 7.38
C LYS A 24 10.26 -7.20 6.94
N ASP A 25 9.78 -8.22 6.24
CA ASP A 25 10.54 -9.33 5.68
C ASP A 25 10.05 -9.49 4.23
N PRO A 26 10.88 -9.27 3.19
CA PRO A 26 12.32 -9.47 3.14
C PRO A 26 13.16 -8.39 3.81
N ASP A 27 14.24 -8.81 4.46
CA ASP A 27 15.35 -7.93 4.79
C ASP A 27 16.04 -7.37 3.54
N PHE A 28 17.07 -6.55 3.72
CA PHE A 28 17.83 -6.01 2.59
C PHE A 28 18.26 -7.09 1.61
N MET A 29 18.78 -8.24 2.08
CA MET A 29 19.25 -9.32 1.21
C MET A 29 18.11 -9.98 0.45
N GLY A 30 16.99 -10.26 1.14
CA GLY A 30 15.81 -10.85 0.52
C GLY A 30 15.18 -9.95 -0.55
N VAL A 31 15.31 -8.62 -0.45
CA VAL A 31 14.91 -7.69 -1.53
C VAL A 31 15.76 -7.92 -2.78
N GLY A 32 17.07 -8.07 -2.62
CA GLY A 32 17.99 -8.33 -3.74
C GLY A 32 17.68 -9.65 -4.43
N GLU A 33 17.49 -10.71 -3.65
CA GLU A 33 17.12 -12.04 -4.16
C GLU A 33 15.81 -12.01 -4.96
N GLN A 34 14.84 -11.18 -4.56
CA GLN A 34 13.58 -11.04 -5.29
C GLN A 34 13.68 -10.18 -6.56
N MET A 35 14.71 -9.34 -6.67
CA MET A 35 15.00 -8.55 -7.87
C MET A 35 15.65 -9.40 -8.97
N GLU A 36 16.40 -10.44 -8.62
CA GLU A 36 17.15 -11.26 -9.58
C GLU A 36 16.27 -11.84 -10.69
N GLY A 37 16.67 -11.62 -11.95
CA GLY A 37 15.96 -12.12 -13.12
C GLY A 37 14.60 -11.47 -13.37
N ARG A 38 14.23 -10.42 -12.62
CA ARG A 38 13.03 -9.61 -12.89
C ARG A 38 13.38 -8.44 -13.80
N ASP A 39 12.50 -8.17 -14.74
CA ASP A 39 12.57 -6.98 -15.57
C ASP A 39 12.38 -5.71 -14.75
N VAL A 40 13.12 -4.65 -15.10
CA VAL A 40 12.82 -3.30 -14.64
C VAL A 40 11.53 -2.83 -15.32
N VAL A 41 10.56 -2.35 -14.53
CA VAL A 41 9.28 -1.82 -15.00
C VAL A 41 9.34 -0.28 -15.00
N PRO A 42 8.80 0.42 -16.01
CA PRO A 42 8.06 -0.09 -17.17
C PRO A 42 8.93 -0.50 -18.36
N ASP A 43 10.26 -0.32 -18.27
CA ASP A 43 11.19 -0.27 -19.40
C ASP A 43 11.46 -1.60 -20.12
N GLY A 44 10.82 -2.70 -19.68
CA GLY A 44 10.64 -3.96 -20.42
C GLY A 44 11.75 -4.28 -21.43
N GLY A 45 12.81 -4.94 -20.97
CA GLY A 45 13.96 -5.29 -21.82
C GLY A 45 15.32 -5.25 -21.13
N VAL A 46 15.37 -4.81 -19.87
CA VAL A 46 16.56 -4.88 -19.00
C VAL A 46 16.12 -5.50 -17.68
N ALA A 47 16.80 -6.56 -17.27
CA ALA A 47 16.59 -7.19 -15.97
C ALA A 47 17.50 -6.57 -14.91
N TRP A 48 17.12 -6.66 -13.63
CA TRP A 48 17.93 -6.09 -12.54
C TRP A 48 19.35 -6.67 -12.50
N ASN A 49 19.54 -7.92 -12.93
CA ASN A 49 20.84 -8.57 -13.02
C ASN A 49 21.69 -8.15 -14.24
N ASP A 50 21.17 -7.30 -15.13
CA ASP A 50 21.95 -6.74 -16.24
C ASP A 50 22.76 -5.50 -15.82
N PHE A 51 22.52 -4.96 -14.63
CA PHE A 51 23.30 -3.86 -14.07
C PHE A 51 24.58 -4.35 -13.38
N SER A 52 25.53 -3.44 -13.14
CA SER A 52 26.69 -3.75 -12.30
C SER A 52 26.27 -4.05 -10.86
N ASP A 53 27.06 -4.86 -10.15
CA ASP A 53 26.83 -5.17 -8.74
C ASP A 53 26.62 -3.91 -7.88
N GLU A 54 27.42 -2.87 -8.10
CA GLU A 54 27.27 -1.57 -7.41
C GLU A 54 25.91 -0.90 -7.68
N THR A 55 25.45 -0.91 -8.93
CA THR A 55 24.16 -0.34 -9.31
C THR A 55 23.01 -1.16 -8.74
N HIS A 56 23.13 -2.49 -8.79
CA HIS A 56 22.15 -3.41 -8.22
C HIS A 56 22.02 -3.23 -6.70
N GLU A 57 23.14 -3.18 -5.98
CA GLU A 57 23.18 -2.98 -4.53
C GLU A 57 22.56 -1.63 -4.13
N ALA A 58 22.85 -0.56 -4.89
CA ALA A 58 22.24 0.76 -4.66
C ALA A 58 20.72 0.75 -4.87
N ALA A 59 20.23 0.07 -5.92
CA ALA A 59 18.81 -0.10 -6.18
C ALA A 59 18.13 -0.90 -5.07
N GLN A 60 18.73 -2.03 -4.67
CA GLN A 60 18.28 -2.89 -3.58
C GLN A 60 18.15 -2.10 -2.27
N ARG A 61 19.15 -1.28 -1.91
CA ARG A 61 19.09 -0.43 -0.70
C ARG A 61 17.95 0.56 -0.77
N SER A 62 17.77 1.17 -1.93
CA SER A 62 16.72 2.16 -2.16
C SER A 62 15.33 1.54 -2.07
N ILE A 63 15.12 0.38 -2.69
CA ILE A 63 13.86 -0.37 -2.64
C ILE A 63 13.55 -0.84 -1.22
N HIS A 64 14.52 -1.44 -0.53
CA HIS A 64 14.37 -1.81 0.87
C HIS A 64 14.07 -0.58 1.75
N GLY A 65 14.69 0.57 1.48
CA GLY A 65 14.38 1.84 2.14
C GLY A 65 12.93 2.30 1.92
N LEU A 66 12.39 2.14 0.71
CA LEU A 66 10.99 2.45 0.40
C LEU A 66 10.03 1.52 1.15
N ILE A 67 10.34 0.23 1.22
CA ILE A 67 9.51 -0.77 1.92
C ILE A 67 9.52 -0.50 3.43
N SER A 68 10.72 -0.39 4.02
CA SER A 68 10.89 -0.18 5.47
C SER A 68 10.42 1.20 5.95
N GLY A 69 10.46 2.21 5.07
CA GLY A 69 9.95 3.56 5.35
C GLY A 69 8.45 3.74 5.10
N ALA A 70 7.77 2.75 4.50
CA ALA A 70 6.33 2.81 4.26
C ALA A 70 5.55 2.83 5.58
N ALA A 71 4.46 3.58 5.62
CA ALA A 71 3.56 3.58 6.78
C ALA A 71 2.93 2.19 6.97
N ASP A 72 2.89 1.71 8.21
CA ASP A 72 2.17 0.48 8.54
C ASP A 72 0.66 0.71 8.43
N VAL A 73 0.10 0.31 7.28
CA VAL A 73 -1.34 0.35 6.99
C VAL A 73 -2.01 -1.02 7.13
N SER A 74 -1.36 -1.98 7.80
CA SER A 74 -1.83 -3.37 7.86
C SER A 74 -3.24 -3.50 8.42
N LYS A 75 -3.56 -2.73 9.47
CA LYS A 75 -4.92 -2.73 10.05
C LYS A 75 -5.96 -2.26 9.04
N TRP A 76 -5.64 -1.23 8.27
CA TRP A 76 -6.53 -0.70 7.24
C TRP A 76 -6.69 -1.72 6.10
N ALA A 77 -5.59 -2.27 5.60
CA ALA A 77 -5.62 -3.29 4.54
C ALA A 77 -6.46 -4.51 4.93
N VAL A 78 -6.27 -5.04 6.15
CA VAL A 78 -7.05 -6.18 6.67
C VAL A 78 -8.53 -5.82 6.81
N ASN A 79 -8.85 -4.64 7.36
CA ASN A 79 -10.26 -4.23 7.50
C ASN A 79 -10.93 -4.02 6.15
N LEU A 80 -10.26 -3.40 5.17
CA LEU A 80 -10.81 -3.22 3.82
C LEU A 80 -11.14 -4.58 3.17
N GLY A 81 -10.23 -5.54 3.23
CA GLY A 81 -10.47 -6.89 2.71
C GLY A 81 -11.57 -7.63 3.46
N ALA A 82 -11.60 -7.53 4.79
CA ALA A 82 -12.62 -8.16 5.62
C ALA A 82 -14.03 -7.57 5.41
N ASP A 83 -14.11 -6.31 4.97
CA ASP A 83 -15.36 -5.62 4.64
C ASP A 83 -15.70 -5.72 3.14
N GLY A 84 -14.87 -6.42 2.34
CA GLY A 84 -15.10 -6.64 0.90
C GLY A 84 -14.94 -5.38 0.05
N LEU A 85 -14.17 -4.39 0.51
CA LEU A 85 -13.95 -3.12 -0.18
C LEU A 85 -12.72 -3.21 -1.10
N GLU A 86 -12.83 -2.64 -2.30
CA GLU A 86 -11.76 -2.58 -3.28
C GLU A 86 -11.19 -1.16 -3.37
N PRO A 87 -9.86 -0.98 -3.27
CA PRO A 87 -9.24 0.32 -3.46
C PRO A 87 -9.45 0.81 -4.89
N VAL A 88 -9.69 2.10 -5.05
CA VAL A 88 -9.77 2.75 -6.37
C VAL A 88 -8.54 3.62 -6.60
N GLY A 89 -8.06 3.67 -7.86
CA GLY A 89 -6.87 4.45 -8.23
C GLY A 89 -7.04 5.98 -8.17
N LEU A 90 -8.21 6.47 -7.75
CA LEU A 90 -8.45 7.90 -7.59
C LEU A 90 -7.95 8.37 -6.23
N ILE A 91 -7.14 9.42 -6.24
CA ILE A 91 -6.48 9.98 -5.06
C ILE A 91 -6.83 11.47 -4.97
N LEU A 92 -7.18 11.95 -3.79
CA LEU A 92 -7.24 13.39 -3.52
C LEU A 92 -5.99 13.80 -2.74
N ASN A 93 -5.26 14.78 -3.28
CA ASN A 93 -4.14 15.41 -2.59
C ASN A 93 -4.56 16.81 -2.13
N ILE A 94 -4.32 17.11 -0.85
CA ILE A 94 -4.44 18.45 -0.29
C ILE A 94 -3.03 18.99 -0.16
N ASN A 95 -2.77 20.08 -0.88
CA ASN A 95 -1.46 20.72 -0.88
C ASN A 95 -1.49 21.97 0.00
N ASP A 96 -0.34 22.36 0.54
CA ASP A 96 -0.21 23.68 1.16
C ASP A 96 0.00 24.80 0.11
N SER A 97 0.21 26.02 0.61
CA SER A 97 0.42 27.21 -0.21
C SER A 97 1.71 27.18 -1.06
N VAL A 98 2.65 26.28 -0.78
CA VAL A 98 3.88 26.10 -1.56
C VAL A 98 3.82 24.86 -2.46
N GLY A 99 2.69 24.16 -2.48
CA GLY A 99 2.43 23.02 -3.35
C GLY A 99 2.86 21.66 -2.80
N GLU A 100 3.30 21.59 -1.54
CA GLU A 100 3.67 20.32 -0.91
C GLU A 100 2.43 19.54 -0.47
N HIS A 101 2.44 18.22 -0.69
CA HIS A 101 1.36 17.33 -0.26
C HIS A 101 1.31 17.24 1.27
N ARG A 102 0.26 17.81 1.87
CA ARG A 102 0.01 17.74 3.33
C ARG A 102 -0.91 16.59 3.71
N VAL A 103 -1.88 16.27 2.86
CA VAL A 103 -2.83 15.18 3.08
C VAL A 103 -3.05 14.43 1.78
N ARG A 104 -3.15 13.11 1.88
CA ARG A 104 -3.56 12.23 0.78
C ARG A 104 -4.73 11.38 1.24
N LEU A 105 -5.79 11.36 0.44
CA LEU A 105 -6.95 10.50 0.67
C LEU A 105 -7.00 9.41 -0.41
N HIS A 106 -7.08 8.17 0.06
CA HIS A 106 -7.34 6.99 -0.75
C HIS A 106 -8.76 6.51 -0.48
N PHE A 107 -9.43 6.02 -1.52
CA PHE A 107 -10.81 5.53 -1.42
C PHE A 107 -10.86 4.03 -1.71
N ALA A 108 -11.78 3.37 -1.03
CA ALA A 108 -12.15 1.99 -1.31
C ALA A 108 -13.69 1.86 -1.27
N PHE A 109 -14.26 1.08 -2.18
CA PHE A 109 -15.70 0.95 -2.35
C PHE A 109 -16.11 -0.50 -2.51
N ALA A 110 -17.38 -0.80 -2.21
CA ALA A 110 -17.96 -2.10 -2.52
C ALA A 110 -17.95 -2.33 -4.05
N PRO A 111 -17.64 -3.55 -4.52
CA PRO A 111 -17.45 -3.85 -5.94
C PRO A 111 -18.72 -3.61 -6.78
N ASP A 112 -19.90 -3.73 -6.17
CA ASP A 112 -21.21 -3.52 -6.78
C ASP A 112 -21.67 -2.06 -6.82
N MET A 113 -20.96 -1.15 -6.13
CA MET A 113 -21.26 0.28 -6.20
C MET A 113 -20.92 0.85 -7.58
N ASP A 114 -21.89 1.46 -8.25
CA ASP A 114 -21.68 1.99 -9.59
C ASP A 114 -20.71 3.20 -9.61
N LYS A 115 -20.06 3.41 -10.77
CA LYS A 115 -19.06 4.46 -10.95
C LYS A 115 -19.60 5.87 -10.70
N ALA A 116 -20.85 6.15 -11.06
CA ALA A 116 -21.43 7.48 -10.88
C ALA A 116 -21.62 7.79 -9.39
N THR A 117 -22.07 6.82 -8.61
CA THR A 117 -22.17 6.91 -7.15
C THR A 117 -20.79 7.09 -6.50
N ARG A 118 -19.78 6.29 -6.90
CA ARG A 118 -18.40 6.44 -6.40
C ARG A 118 -17.86 7.86 -6.64
N ASN A 119 -17.99 8.36 -7.87
CA ASN A 119 -17.55 9.70 -8.24
C ASN A 119 -18.28 10.78 -7.43
N LYS A 120 -19.59 10.65 -7.23
CA LYS A 120 -20.36 11.59 -6.42
C LYS A 120 -19.86 11.66 -4.97
N VAL A 121 -19.52 10.52 -4.36
CA VAL A 121 -18.95 10.50 -3.00
C VAL A 121 -17.61 11.23 -2.97
N ILE A 122 -16.74 10.96 -3.93
CA ILE A 122 -15.44 11.61 -4.07
C ILE A 122 -15.60 13.13 -4.21
N ASP A 123 -16.50 13.58 -5.09
CA ASP A 123 -16.77 14.99 -5.32
C ASP A 123 -17.28 15.69 -4.06
N LEU A 124 -18.17 15.04 -3.31
CA LEU A 124 -18.67 15.55 -2.03
C LEU A 124 -17.55 15.70 -0.99
N VAL A 125 -16.63 14.74 -0.91
CA VAL A 125 -15.47 14.81 -0.02
C VAL A 125 -14.52 15.94 -0.45
N ALA A 126 -14.24 16.06 -1.75
CA ALA A 126 -13.40 17.12 -2.28
C ALA A 126 -13.99 18.51 -2.01
N ASP A 127 -15.30 18.68 -2.18
CA ASP A 127 -16.00 19.93 -1.91
C ASP A 127 -16.04 20.27 -0.41
N ALA A 128 -16.21 19.26 0.46
CA ALA A 128 -16.17 19.47 1.90
C ALA A 128 -14.80 20.00 2.34
N ILE A 129 -13.72 19.41 1.81
CA ILE A 129 -12.34 19.83 2.11
C ILE A 129 -12.11 21.29 1.69
N ARG A 130 -12.54 21.70 0.49
CA ARG A 130 -12.34 23.06 -0.03
C ARG A 130 -13.05 24.16 0.76
N ARG A 131 -14.06 23.82 1.57
CA ARG A 131 -14.84 24.77 2.37
C ARG A 131 -14.22 25.06 3.73
N THR A 132 -13.14 24.35 4.08
CA THR A 132 -12.37 24.49 5.32
C THR A 132 -11.13 25.32 5.06
#